data_AF-A0A2S2R4V5-F1
#
_entry.id   AF-A0A2S2R4V5-F1
#
_cell.length_a   1.000
_cell.length_b   1.000
_cell.length_c   1.000
_cell.angle_alpha   90.00
_cell.angle_beta   90.00
_cell.angle_gamma   90.00
#
_symmetry.space_group_name_H-M   'P 1'
#
loop_
_entity.id
_entity.type
_entity.pdbx_description
1 polymer ?
#
loop_
_entity_poly.entity_id
_entity_poly.type
_entity_poly.pdbx_seq_one_letter_code
_entity_poly.pdbx_strand_id
1 'polypeptide(L)'
;MYLQNDCISKLFVLFIHILFILHALFVLQITMFSCNSLPNELKFDCLPKNKSDQIICEQINCCWTPENQTDTQWPWCYYSECYNNYNVINVSETNTGKIAFYNLTAMTYNNYKKNIKMLRLDIVFETPQRLRITIDDVHHKRYKPPYPKIHEFKEKSKQNNNNTIKLSDFNVRLAKTGVGFAVIRKSDDTILFDSRNIGGFIFSDQFIQLSALLPSKYIYGLGEHKTNLLLSSNWKMYTMFNHDSTPKPGINGYGSHPFYLLIEKSGKSHGVFLFNSNAMGNK
;
A
#
# COMPACT_ATOMS: atom_id res chain seq x y z
N MET A 1 -17.69 64.46 8.44
CA MET A 1 -17.36 63.42 9.44
C MET A 1 -18.30 62.19 9.40
N TYR A 2 -19.33 62.13 8.52
CA TYR A 2 -20.25 60.98 8.44
C TYR A 2 -19.99 59.98 7.30
N LEU A 3 -19.20 60.34 6.28
CA LEU A 3 -18.99 59.49 5.10
C LEU A 3 -17.83 58.49 5.22
N GLN A 4 -16.97 58.61 6.25
CA GLN A 4 -15.77 57.78 6.41
C GLN A 4 -16.02 56.52 7.26
N ASN A 5 -17.00 56.57 8.16
CA ASN A 5 -17.38 55.41 8.99
C ASN A 5 -18.16 54.34 8.21
N ASP A 6 -18.84 54.72 7.14
CA ASP A 6 -19.68 53.81 6.35
C ASP A 6 -18.84 52.91 5.41
N CYS A 7 -17.67 53.40 4.99
CA CYS A 7 -16.72 52.64 4.16
C CYS A 7 -15.95 51.59 4.98
N ILE A 8 -15.57 51.92 6.21
CA ILE A 8 -14.87 51.01 7.13
C ILE A 8 -15.81 49.86 7.56
N SER A 9 -17.08 50.17 7.83
CA SER A 9 -18.11 49.17 8.13
C SER A 9 -18.28 48.15 6.99
N LYS A 10 -18.38 48.64 5.74
CA LYS A 10 -18.50 47.78 4.55
C LYS A 10 -17.25 46.93 4.30
N LEU A 11 -16.05 47.48 4.52
CA LEU A 11 -14.80 46.70 4.42
C LEU A 11 -14.70 45.60 5.48
N PHE A 12 -15.17 45.88 6.71
CA PHE A 12 -15.14 44.92 7.81
C PHE A 12 -16.10 43.75 7.56
N VAL A 13 -17.31 44.02 7.04
CA VAL A 13 -18.27 42.99 6.64
C VAL A 13 -17.74 42.15 5.48
N LEU A 14 -17.09 42.77 4.49
CA LEU A 14 -16.46 42.05 3.38
C LEU A 14 -15.31 41.15 3.85
N PHE A 15 -14.48 41.63 4.79
CA PHE A 15 -13.40 40.84 5.39
C PHE A 15 -13.94 39.64 6.17
N ILE A 16 -15.02 39.80 6.96
CA ILE A 16 -15.67 38.70 7.67
C ILE A 16 -16.24 37.68 6.67
N HIS A 17 -16.90 38.12 5.59
CA HIS A 17 -17.40 37.21 4.56
C HIS A 17 -16.27 36.48 3.83
N ILE A 18 -15.16 37.15 3.52
CA ILE A 18 -13.98 36.50 2.95
C ILE A 18 -13.39 35.50 3.94
N LEU A 19 -13.32 35.83 5.23
CA LEU A 19 -12.85 34.91 6.28
C LEU A 19 -13.79 33.70 6.41
N PHE A 20 -15.11 33.91 6.32
CA PHE A 20 -16.12 32.85 6.38
C PHE A 20 -16.08 31.97 5.13
N ILE A 21 -15.86 32.54 3.95
CA ILE A 21 -15.68 31.81 2.70
C ILE A 21 -14.36 31.05 2.73
N LEU A 22 -13.27 31.65 3.23
CA LEU A 22 -11.98 30.96 3.42
C LEU A 22 -12.09 29.85 4.47
N HIS A 23 -12.86 30.05 5.55
CA HIS A 23 -13.10 29.04 6.57
C HIS A 23 -14.04 27.93 6.05
N ALA A 24 -15.05 28.28 5.26
CA ALA A 24 -15.94 27.33 4.60
C ALA A 24 -15.21 26.56 3.50
N LEU A 25 -14.32 27.19 2.74
CA LEU A 25 -13.41 26.56 1.79
C LEU A 25 -12.36 25.71 2.51
N PHE A 26 -11.84 26.14 3.67
CA PHE A 26 -10.95 25.34 4.51
C PHE A 26 -11.68 24.13 5.09
N VAL A 27 -12.95 24.27 5.48
CA VAL A 27 -13.85 23.18 5.88
C VAL A 27 -14.21 22.28 4.69
N LEU A 28 -14.38 22.83 3.48
CA LEU A 28 -14.58 22.07 2.24
C LEU A 28 -13.29 21.34 1.80
N GLN A 29 -12.13 21.88 2.16
CA GLN A 29 -10.81 21.35 1.89
C GLN A 29 -10.35 20.39 3.00
N ILE A 30 -11.20 20.13 4.01
CA ILE A 30 -11.24 18.84 4.71
C ILE A 30 -11.73 17.82 3.68
N THR A 31 -10.80 17.35 2.87
CA THR A 31 -11.03 16.34 1.84
C THR A 31 -11.65 15.09 2.47
N MET A 32 -12.95 14.95 2.24
CA MET A 32 -13.76 13.73 2.16
C MET A 32 -13.21 12.49 2.90
N PHE A 33 -13.34 12.47 4.22
CA PHE A 33 -13.51 11.19 4.90
C PHE A 33 -14.96 10.73 4.66
N SER A 34 -15.22 10.14 3.50
CA SER A 34 -16.52 9.55 3.19
C SER A 34 -16.42 8.03 3.31
N CYS A 35 -17.11 7.47 4.28
CA CYS A 35 -17.33 6.04 4.36
C CYS A 35 -18.43 5.62 3.39
N ASN A 36 -18.08 5.63 2.10
CA ASN A 36 -18.91 5.00 1.09
C ASN A 36 -18.98 3.50 1.38
N SER A 37 -20.13 2.88 1.10
CA SER A 37 -20.27 1.43 1.25
C SER A 37 -19.32 0.73 0.27
N LEU A 38 -18.26 0.11 0.80
CA LEU A 38 -17.38 -0.75 0.02
C LEU A 38 -17.97 -2.16 -0.07
N PRO A 39 -17.84 -2.85 -1.23
CA PRO A 39 -18.06 -4.28 -1.31
C PRO A 39 -17.25 -5.02 -0.25
N ASN A 40 -17.81 -6.08 0.32
CA ASN A 40 -17.18 -6.84 1.40
C ASN A 40 -15.76 -7.30 1.02
N GLU A 41 -15.56 -7.72 -0.23
CA GLU A 41 -14.29 -8.19 -0.79
C GLU A 41 -13.19 -7.12 -0.85
N LEU A 42 -13.56 -5.84 -0.75
CA LEU A 42 -12.64 -4.71 -0.77
C LEU A 42 -12.46 -4.08 0.62
N LYS A 43 -13.06 -4.64 1.67
CA LYS A 43 -12.84 -4.21 3.05
C LYS A 43 -11.52 -4.77 3.55
N PHE A 44 -10.59 -3.90 3.96
CA PHE A 44 -9.33 -4.27 4.60
C PHE A 44 -9.37 -3.89 6.06
N ASP A 45 -9.02 -4.82 6.95
CA ASP A 45 -9.09 -4.64 8.40
C ASP A 45 -8.19 -3.49 8.88
N CYS A 46 -8.82 -2.50 9.52
CA CYS A 46 -8.15 -1.34 10.09
C CYS A 46 -7.85 -1.48 11.60
N LEU A 47 -8.41 -2.50 12.27
CA LEU A 47 -8.16 -2.81 13.67
C LEU A 47 -7.63 -4.25 13.89
N PRO A 48 -6.54 -4.65 13.21
CA PRO A 48 -6.07 -6.04 13.22
C PRO A 48 -5.64 -6.59 14.59
N LYS A 49 -5.38 -5.74 15.59
CA LYS A 49 -4.87 -6.13 16.92
C LYS A 49 -5.93 -6.14 18.03
N ASN A 50 -7.03 -5.43 17.84
CA ASN A 50 -8.05 -5.20 18.87
C ASN A 50 -9.34 -5.89 18.46
N LYS A 51 -10.22 -6.14 19.43
CA LYS A 51 -11.61 -6.47 19.08
C LYS A 51 -12.23 -5.26 18.38
N SER A 52 -13.02 -5.52 17.34
CA SER A 52 -13.75 -4.49 16.60
C SER A 52 -14.61 -3.65 17.56
N ASP A 53 -14.28 -2.36 17.66
CA ASP A 53 -14.99 -1.37 18.46
C ASP A 53 -15.28 -0.16 17.57
N GLN A 54 -16.54 0.27 17.52
CA GLN A 54 -16.98 1.34 16.63
C GLN A 54 -16.29 2.66 16.95
N ILE A 55 -16.20 3.02 18.23
CA ILE A 55 -15.66 4.29 18.68
C ILE A 55 -14.18 4.35 18.33
N ILE A 56 -13.42 3.30 18.62
CA ILE A 56 -12.00 3.22 18.26
C ILE A 56 -11.84 3.28 16.74
N CYS A 57 -12.67 2.57 15.98
CA CYS A 57 -12.59 2.54 14.51
C CYS A 57 -12.73 3.95 13.89
N GLU A 58 -13.76 4.68 14.30
CA GLU A 58 -14.04 6.02 13.79
C GLU A 58 -12.97 7.01 14.26
N GLN A 59 -12.44 6.87 15.49
CA GLN A 59 -11.36 7.71 16.02
C GLN A 59 -10.04 7.58 15.26
N ILE A 60 -9.78 6.42 14.63
CA ILE A 60 -8.58 6.20 13.82
C ILE A 60 -8.78 6.50 12.33
N ASN A 61 -9.86 7.22 12.00
CA ASN A 61 -10.27 7.56 10.63
C ASN A 61 -10.45 6.30 9.77
N CYS A 62 -11.18 5.32 10.30
CA CYS A 62 -11.62 4.14 9.56
C CYS A 62 -13.14 4.02 9.56
N CYS A 63 -13.64 3.21 8.64
CA CYS A 63 -15.06 3.06 8.37
C CYS A 63 -15.64 1.89 9.15
N TRP A 64 -16.82 2.12 9.71
CA TRP A 64 -17.56 1.13 10.46
C TRP A 64 -18.78 0.65 9.68
N THR A 65 -18.95 -0.65 9.54
CA THR A 65 -20.21 -1.25 9.07
C THR A 65 -20.49 -2.50 9.88
N PRO A 66 -21.52 -2.49 10.75
CA PRO A 66 -21.93 -3.69 11.45
C PRO A 66 -22.57 -4.66 10.46
N GLU A 67 -22.09 -5.89 10.41
CA GLU A 67 -22.69 -6.93 9.56
C GLU A 67 -23.80 -7.68 10.31
N ASN A 68 -24.86 -8.06 9.61
CA ASN A 68 -25.84 -9.00 10.15
C ASN A 68 -25.13 -10.32 10.47
N GLN A 69 -25.37 -10.87 11.66
CA GLN A 69 -24.58 -11.89 12.37
C GLN A 69 -24.24 -13.20 11.62
N THR A 70 -24.68 -13.38 10.37
CA THR A 70 -24.49 -14.61 9.58
C THR A 70 -23.15 -14.67 8.85
N ASP A 71 -22.46 -13.56 8.63
CA ASP A 71 -21.16 -13.54 7.93
C ASP A 71 -20.09 -12.87 8.81
N THR A 72 -19.41 -13.67 9.65
CA THR A 72 -18.41 -13.19 10.63
C THR A 72 -17.02 -12.98 10.01
N GLN A 73 -16.90 -13.09 8.69
CA GLN A 73 -15.63 -13.20 8.01
C GLN A 73 -15.02 -11.84 7.63
N TRP A 74 -15.86 -10.82 7.45
CA TRP A 74 -15.46 -9.50 6.97
C TRP A 74 -15.24 -8.53 8.15
N PRO A 75 -14.24 -7.62 8.06
CA PRO A 75 -13.94 -6.70 9.14
C PRO A 75 -15.04 -5.64 9.24
N TRP A 76 -15.58 -5.45 10.44
CA TRP A 76 -16.51 -4.37 10.74
C TRP A 76 -15.84 -3.00 10.68
N CYS A 77 -14.57 -2.93 11.07
CA CYS A 77 -13.73 -1.75 10.95
C CYS A 77 -12.75 -1.89 9.79
N TYR A 78 -12.89 -1.04 8.76
CA TYR A 78 -12.09 -1.15 7.54
C TYR A 78 -11.56 0.20 7.05
N TYR A 79 -10.46 0.16 6.31
CA TYR A 79 -9.91 1.37 5.68
C TYR A 79 -10.87 1.93 4.63
N SER A 80 -11.03 3.25 4.57
CA SER A 80 -11.81 3.90 3.52
C SER A 80 -11.16 3.74 2.13
N GLU A 81 -11.96 3.91 1.07
CA GLU A 81 -11.50 3.78 -0.33
C GLU A 81 -10.33 4.72 -0.67
N CYS A 82 -10.33 5.91 -0.06
CA CYS A 82 -9.33 6.94 -0.29
C CYS A 82 -8.34 7.06 0.88
N TYR A 83 -8.16 5.99 1.66
CA TYR A 83 -7.26 6.02 2.81
C TYR A 83 -5.82 6.28 2.35
N ASN A 84 -5.28 7.44 2.75
CA ASN A 84 -3.98 7.88 2.29
C ASN A 84 -3.12 8.48 3.41
N ASN A 85 -2.09 7.74 3.79
CA ASN A 85 -1.13 8.14 4.81
C ASN A 85 0.16 8.75 4.25
N TYR A 86 0.35 8.77 2.93
CA TYR A 86 1.56 9.31 2.31
C TYR A 86 1.24 10.16 1.09
N ASN A 87 1.88 11.32 0.95
CA ASN A 87 1.78 12.10 -0.27
C ASN A 87 3.02 11.87 -1.13
N VAL A 88 2.83 11.81 -2.45
CA VAL A 88 3.93 11.82 -3.41
C VAL A 88 4.57 13.21 -3.43
N ILE A 89 5.87 13.27 -3.23
CA ILE A 89 6.66 14.51 -3.27
C ILE A 89 7.10 14.77 -4.70
N ASN A 90 7.76 13.77 -5.30
CA ASN A 90 8.24 13.83 -6.67
C ASN A 90 8.38 12.42 -7.25
N VAL A 91 8.43 12.38 -8.59
CA VAL A 91 8.72 11.18 -9.36
C VAL A 91 9.73 11.57 -10.44
N SER A 92 10.81 10.79 -10.54
CA SER A 92 11.84 10.98 -11.56
C SER A 92 12.07 9.68 -12.33
N GLU A 93 12.18 9.79 -13.65
CA GLU A 93 12.62 8.66 -14.48
C GLU A 93 14.13 8.45 -14.29
N THR A 94 14.55 7.19 -14.32
CA THR A 94 15.96 6.80 -14.44
C THR A 94 16.15 6.02 -15.73
N ASN A 95 17.42 5.78 -16.10
CA ASN A 95 17.77 4.93 -17.23
C ASN A 95 17.13 3.53 -17.12
N THR A 96 17.01 3.01 -15.90
CA THR A 96 16.55 1.64 -15.60
C THR A 96 15.17 1.53 -15.00
N GLY A 97 14.50 2.64 -14.73
CA GLY A 97 13.16 2.62 -14.18
C GLY A 97 12.72 3.98 -13.65
N LYS A 98 12.26 4.04 -12.40
CA LYS A 98 11.71 5.25 -11.77
C LYS A 98 12.10 5.31 -10.30
N ILE A 99 12.18 6.53 -9.77
CA ILE A 99 12.31 6.79 -8.35
C ILE A 99 11.15 7.71 -7.95
N ALA A 100 10.53 7.44 -6.80
CA ALA A 100 9.54 8.31 -6.21
C ALA A 100 9.85 8.52 -4.73
N PHE A 101 9.58 9.73 -4.22
CA PHE A 101 9.68 10.04 -2.80
C PHE A 101 8.30 10.33 -2.24
N TYR A 102 8.07 9.87 -1.02
CA TYR A 102 6.81 10.05 -0.31
C TYR A 102 7.05 10.64 1.08
N ASN A 103 6.17 11.54 1.51
CA ASN A 103 6.13 12.04 2.89
C ASN A 103 4.86 11.59 3.60
N LEU A 104 5.01 11.24 4.88
CA LEU A 104 3.88 10.90 5.75
C LEU A 104 2.94 12.09 5.90
N THR A 105 1.64 11.87 5.76
CA THR A 105 0.62 12.91 5.93
C THR A 105 0.39 13.22 7.40
N ALA A 106 0.07 14.49 7.71
CA ALA A 106 -0.29 14.89 9.07
C ALA A 106 -1.57 14.22 9.60
N MET A 107 -2.43 13.72 8.69
CA MET A 107 -3.67 13.00 9.02
C MET A 107 -3.42 11.53 9.41
N THR A 108 -2.19 11.03 9.33
CA THR A 108 -1.90 9.64 9.69
C THR A 108 -2.07 9.46 11.20
N TYR A 109 -3.09 8.70 11.58
CA TYR A 109 -3.28 8.31 12.98
C TYR A 109 -2.10 7.43 13.43
N ASN A 110 -1.46 7.80 14.53
CA ASN A 110 -0.17 7.23 14.97
C ASN A 110 -0.35 5.90 15.74
N ASN A 111 -1.13 4.97 15.20
CA ASN A 111 -1.42 3.66 15.80
C ASN A 111 -0.16 2.80 15.98
N TYR A 112 0.84 3.02 15.12
CA TYR A 112 2.09 2.29 15.11
C TYR A 112 3.23 3.20 15.57
N LYS A 113 3.97 2.75 16.57
CA LYS A 113 5.12 3.50 17.10
C LYS A 113 6.15 3.69 15.98
N LYS A 114 6.67 4.93 15.86
CA LYS A 114 7.76 5.29 14.93
C LYS A 114 7.41 5.08 13.44
N ASN A 115 6.34 5.72 12.97
CA ASN A 115 6.08 5.84 11.54
C ASN A 115 7.24 6.53 10.82
N ILE A 116 7.64 5.99 9.66
CA ILE A 116 8.76 6.53 8.87
C ILE A 116 8.26 7.71 8.03
N LYS A 117 8.82 8.89 8.28
CA LYS A 117 8.29 10.14 7.72
C LYS A 117 8.57 10.33 6.23
N MET A 118 9.71 9.83 5.73
CA MET A 118 10.12 9.98 4.34
C MET A 118 10.54 8.64 3.77
N LEU A 119 9.85 8.23 2.70
CA LEU A 119 10.12 6.98 2.00
C LEU A 119 10.66 7.26 0.62
N ARG A 120 11.54 6.38 0.16
CA ARG A 120 11.99 6.29 -1.22
C ARG A 120 11.49 4.99 -1.82
N LEU A 121 10.87 5.08 -3.00
CA LEU A 121 10.45 3.95 -3.81
C LEU A 121 11.34 3.89 -5.06
N ASP A 122 12.08 2.80 -5.22
CA ASP A 122 12.90 2.51 -6.39
C ASP A 122 12.24 1.42 -7.22
N ILE A 123 11.95 1.72 -8.49
CA ILE A 123 11.46 0.77 -9.49
C ILE A 123 12.61 0.52 -10.47
N VAL A 124 13.04 -0.73 -10.59
CA VAL A 124 14.13 -1.15 -11.48
C VAL A 124 13.66 -2.29 -12.38
N PHE A 125 13.67 -2.04 -13.69
CA PHE A 125 13.42 -3.05 -14.72
C PHE A 125 14.71 -3.83 -14.97
N GLU A 126 14.95 -4.89 -14.19
CA GLU A 126 16.21 -5.63 -14.25
C GLU A 126 16.37 -6.47 -15.53
N THR A 127 15.29 -7.12 -15.96
CA THR A 127 15.26 -7.91 -17.21
C THR A 127 13.86 -7.79 -17.82
N PRO A 128 13.63 -8.27 -19.06
CA PRO A 128 12.28 -8.31 -19.64
C PRO A 128 11.24 -8.92 -18.70
N GLN A 129 11.61 -10.00 -18.01
CA GLN A 129 10.70 -10.80 -17.19
C GLN A 129 10.92 -10.61 -15.67
N ARG A 130 11.73 -9.63 -15.25
CA ARG A 130 11.99 -9.36 -13.83
C ARG A 130 12.00 -7.88 -13.50
N LEU A 131 11.07 -7.50 -12.64
CA LEU A 131 10.91 -6.18 -12.06
C LEU A 131 11.28 -6.22 -10.58
N ARG A 132 12.05 -5.24 -10.11
CA ARG A 132 12.34 -5.07 -8.68
C ARG A 132 11.77 -3.74 -8.21
N ILE A 133 10.99 -3.77 -7.12
CA ILE A 133 10.48 -2.58 -6.44
C ILE A 133 10.98 -2.61 -5.00
N THR A 134 11.59 -1.53 -4.54
CA THR A 134 12.09 -1.38 -3.17
C THR A 134 11.46 -0.14 -2.55
N ILE A 135 10.98 -0.25 -1.31
CA ILE A 135 10.52 0.88 -0.49
C ILE A 135 11.43 0.93 0.73
N ASP A 136 12.06 2.08 1.00
CA ASP A 136 13.03 2.22 2.07
C ASP A 136 12.92 3.58 2.77
N ASP A 137 13.50 3.67 3.98
CA ASP A 137 13.65 4.93 4.71
C ASP A 137 14.76 5.77 4.07
N VAL A 138 14.46 7.03 3.78
CA VAL A 138 15.42 7.98 3.16
C VAL A 138 16.60 8.28 4.08
N HIS A 139 16.36 8.31 5.39
CA HIS A 139 17.32 8.83 6.37
C HIS A 139 18.08 7.74 7.13
N HIS A 140 17.51 6.54 7.25
CA HIS A 140 18.10 5.46 8.04
C HIS A 140 18.21 4.18 7.25
N LYS A 141 19.35 3.50 7.35
CA LYS A 141 19.51 2.16 6.81
C LYS A 141 18.68 1.18 7.64
N ARG A 142 17.75 0.49 6.99
CA ARG A 142 16.96 -0.58 7.61
C ARG A 142 17.56 -1.95 7.32
N TYR A 143 17.19 -2.92 8.14
CA TYR A 143 17.59 -4.32 7.94
C TYR A 143 17.16 -4.82 6.56
N LYS A 144 18.10 -5.46 5.86
CA LYS A 144 17.85 -6.22 4.62
C LYS A 144 18.44 -7.62 4.82
N PRO A 145 17.74 -8.69 4.42
CA PRO A 145 18.29 -10.03 4.54
C PRO A 145 19.66 -10.12 3.83
N PRO A 146 20.69 -10.70 4.47
CA PRO A 146 22.01 -10.81 3.86
C PRO A 146 22.07 -11.87 2.74
N TYR A 147 21.09 -12.77 2.71
CA TYR A 147 21.01 -13.88 1.76
C TYR A 147 19.59 -14.11 1.20
N PRO A 148 19.47 -14.67 -0.01
CA PRO A 148 20.54 -14.77 -1.01
C PRO A 148 21.11 -13.39 -1.36
N LYS A 149 22.38 -13.34 -1.78
CA LYS A 149 23.00 -12.08 -2.22
C LYS A 149 22.24 -11.59 -3.45
N ILE A 150 21.45 -10.53 -3.28
CA ILE A 150 20.80 -9.87 -4.41
C ILE A 150 21.87 -9.08 -5.15
N HIS A 151 22.23 -9.53 -6.35
CA HIS A 151 23.19 -8.80 -7.18
C HIS A 151 22.63 -7.40 -7.47
N GLU A 152 23.44 -6.38 -7.22
CA GLU A 152 23.12 -5.04 -7.67
C GLU A 152 23.00 -5.05 -9.19
N PHE A 153 21.84 -4.63 -9.67
CA PHE A 153 21.65 -4.38 -11.09
C PHE A 153 22.53 -3.18 -11.46
N LYS A 154 23.74 -3.45 -11.95
CA LYS A 154 24.59 -2.45 -12.55
C LYS A 154 24.16 -2.32 -14.00
N GLU A 155 23.75 -1.12 -14.41
CA GLU A 155 23.63 -0.80 -15.83
C GLU A 155 24.93 -1.21 -16.51
N LYS A 156 24.86 -2.14 -17.48
CA LYS A 156 25.97 -2.28 -18.42
C LYS A 156 26.04 -0.92 -19.11
N SER A 157 27.06 -0.14 -18.79
CA SER A 157 27.35 1.13 -19.46
C SER A 157 27.38 0.86 -20.95
N LYS A 158 26.31 1.19 -21.67
CA LYS A 158 26.34 1.14 -23.12
C LYS A 158 27.14 2.34 -23.59
N GLN A 159 28.41 2.08 -23.91
CA GLN A 159 29.05 2.78 -25.01
C GLN A 159 28.13 2.69 -26.23
N ASN A 160 27.83 3.86 -26.78
CA ASN A 160 27.36 4.13 -28.12
C ASN A 160 25.92 3.70 -28.50
N ASN A 161 25.23 4.71 -29.01
CA ASN A 161 24.03 4.74 -29.84
C ASN A 161 22.67 4.87 -29.12
N ASN A 162 22.00 5.95 -29.54
CA ASN A 162 20.71 6.47 -29.14
C ASN A 162 19.62 5.38 -29.01
N ASN A 163 18.78 5.53 -27.99
CA ASN A 163 17.60 4.72 -27.67
C ASN A 163 17.87 3.32 -27.11
N THR A 164 18.39 3.23 -25.89
CA THR A 164 18.16 2.06 -25.04
C THR A 164 16.68 1.94 -24.71
N ILE A 165 15.94 1.20 -25.53
CA ILE A 165 14.57 0.77 -25.23
C ILE A 165 14.61 0.02 -23.89
N LYS A 166 13.82 0.48 -22.91
CA LYS A 166 13.55 -0.25 -21.65
C LYS A 166 12.87 -1.58 -22.02
N LEU A 167 13.67 -2.62 -22.26
CA LEU A 167 13.18 -3.96 -22.63
C LEU A 167 12.62 -4.63 -21.37
N SER A 168 11.34 -4.35 -21.10
CA SER A 168 10.55 -4.87 -19.98
C SER A 168 9.23 -5.37 -20.54
N ASP A 169 8.75 -6.52 -20.08
CA ASP A 169 7.40 -7.04 -20.36
C ASP A 169 6.36 -6.38 -19.44
N PHE A 170 6.81 -5.50 -18.54
CA PHE A 170 5.97 -4.79 -17.57
C PHE A 170 5.97 -3.28 -17.78
N ASN A 171 4.81 -2.68 -17.54
CA ASN A 171 4.63 -1.26 -17.24
C ASN A 171 4.37 -1.10 -15.73
N VAL A 172 4.86 -0.01 -15.14
CA VAL A 172 4.54 0.36 -13.75
C VAL A 172 3.90 1.73 -13.72
N ARG A 173 2.72 1.82 -13.10
CA ARG A 173 1.99 3.06 -12.88
C ARG A 173 1.89 3.34 -11.38
N LEU A 174 2.40 4.49 -10.95
CA LEU A 174 2.24 4.95 -9.57
C LEU A 174 0.81 5.48 -9.36
N ALA A 175 0.34 5.48 -8.10
CA ALA A 175 -0.87 6.18 -7.73
C ALA A 175 -0.74 7.68 -8.09
N LYS A 176 -1.80 8.28 -8.66
CA LYS A 176 -1.80 9.72 -9.03
C LYS A 176 -1.76 10.61 -7.78
N THR A 177 -2.50 10.20 -6.78
CA THR A 177 -2.54 10.76 -5.43
C THR A 177 -2.31 9.60 -4.47
N GLY A 178 -1.66 9.86 -3.35
CA GLY A 178 -1.37 8.85 -2.34
C GLY A 178 -0.19 7.95 -2.65
N VAL A 179 -0.34 6.66 -2.36
CA VAL A 179 0.76 5.69 -2.32
C VAL A 179 0.40 4.39 -3.04
N GLY A 180 1.43 3.65 -3.43
CA GLY A 180 1.30 2.38 -4.11
C GLY A 180 1.48 2.49 -5.63
N PHE A 181 1.44 1.32 -6.24
CA PHE A 181 1.77 1.13 -7.65
C PHE A 181 0.99 -0.05 -8.24
N ALA A 182 0.76 0.03 -9.55
CA ALA A 182 0.24 -1.05 -10.36
C ALA A 182 1.33 -1.60 -11.28
N VAL A 183 1.52 -2.91 -11.27
CA VAL A 183 2.35 -3.64 -12.25
C VAL A 183 1.44 -4.21 -13.32
N ILE A 184 1.71 -3.89 -14.58
CA ILE A 184 0.84 -4.20 -15.73
C ILE A 184 1.67 -4.97 -16.76
N ARG A 185 1.18 -6.13 -17.21
CA ARG A 185 1.81 -6.88 -18.30
C ARG A 185 1.54 -6.17 -19.64
N LYS A 186 2.58 -5.90 -20.43
CA LYS A 186 2.46 -5.19 -21.71
C LYS A 186 1.74 -5.98 -22.80
N SER A 187 1.84 -7.31 -22.80
CA SER A 187 1.32 -8.13 -23.90
C SER A 187 -0.21 -8.15 -23.97
N ASP A 188 -0.89 -7.90 -22.86
CA ASP A 188 -2.35 -8.04 -22.73
C ASP A 188 -2.98 -7.04 -21.76
N ASP A 189 -2.22 -6.04 -21.30
CA ASP A 189 -2.62 -5.01 -20.34
C ASP A 189 -3.20 -5.53 -18.99
N THR A 190 -2.94 -6.80 -18.64
CA THR A 190 -3.40 -7.37 -17.38
C THR A 190 -2.68 -6.72 -16.20
N ILE A 191 -3.43 -6.22 -15.22
CA ILE A 191 -2.89 -5.71 -13.95
C ILE A 191 -2.55 -6.91 -13.07
N LEU A 192 -1.26 -7.12 -12.83
CA LEU A 192 -0.73 -8.28 -12.09
C LEU A 192 -0.74 -8.04 -10.57
N PHE A 193 -0.52 -6.81 -10.16
CA PHE A 193 -0.43 -6.40 -8.76
C PHE A 193 -0.83 -4.93 -8.66
N ASP A 194 -1.94 -4.62 -7.99
CA ASP A 194 -2.41 -3.24 -7.80
C ASP A 194 -2.47 -2.86 -6.32
N SER A 195 -1.49 -2.09 -5.86
CA SER A 195 -1.39 -1.60 -4.47
C SER A 195 -1.80 -0.14 -4.30
N ARG A 196 -2.33 0.49 -5.36
CA ARG A 196 -2.62 1.92 -5.35
C ARG A 196 -3.77 2.22 -4.40
N ASN A 197 -3.49 3.02 -3.35
CA ASN A 197 -4.48 3.53 -2.40
C ASN A 197 -5.39 2.47 -1.77
N ILE A 198 -4.90 1.23 -1.62
CA ILE A 198 -5.71 0.13 -1.09
C ILE A 198 -5.09 -0.49 0.16
N GLY A 199 -5.95 -0.90 1.07
CA GLY A 199 -5.59 -1.73 2.22
C GLY A 199 -4.59 -1.12 3.17
N GLY A 200 -4.67 0.20 3.39
CA GLY A 200 -4.01 0.89 4.49
C GLY A 200 -2.49 0.74 4.49
N PHE A 201 -1.81 1.31 3.50
CA PHE A 201 -0.34 1.28 3.47
C PHE A 201 0.25 1.90 4.74
N ILE A 202 1.07 1.13 5.44
CA ILE A 202 1.75 1.53 6.67
C ILE A 202 3.23 1.18 6.54
N PHE A 203 4.10 2.12 6.90
CA PHE A 203 5.53 1.89 6.97
C PHE A 203 6.08 2.49 8.27
N SER A 204 6.16 1.65 9.29
CA SER A 204 6.70 1.99 10.61
C SER A 204 7.91 1.13 10.94
N ASP A 205 8.59 1.45 12.04
CA ASP A 205 9.81 0.76 12.44
C ASP A 205 9.64 -0.75 12.64
N GLN A 206 8.48 -1.21 13.13
CA GLN A 206 8.23 -2.63 13.42
C GLN A 206 6.93 -3.16 12.79
N PHE A 207 6.31 -2.41 11.90
CA PHE A 207 5.12 -2.84 11.19
C PHE A 207 5.08 -2.22 9.79
N ILE A 208 5.06 -3.09 8.78
CA ILE A 208 4.95 -2.72 7.37
C ILE A 208 3.73 -3.46 6.82
N GLN A 209 2.81 -2.71 6.23
CA GLN A 209 1.62 -3.24 5.59
C GLN A 209 1.57 -2.74 4.15
N LEU A 210 1.49 -3.68 3.21
CA LEU A 210 1.28 -3.44 1.80
C LEU A 210 0.23 -4.44 1.31
N SER A 211 -0.85 -3.92 0.75
CA SER A 211 -1.96 -4.69 0.21
C SER A 211 -1.99 -4.55 -1.31
N ALA A 212 -2.54 -5.54 -2.01
CA ALA A 212 -2.75 -5.44 -3.45
C ALA A 212 -3.93 -6.28 -3.93
N LEU A 213 -4.59 -5.78 -4.98
CA LEU A 213 -5.52 -6.56 -5.78
C LEU A 213 -4.74 -7.41 -6.79
N LEU A 214 -5.21 -8.64 -6.99
CA LEU A 214 -4.59 -9.64 -7.86
C LEU A 214 -5.59 -10.09 -8.94
N PRO A 215 -5.12 -10.52 -10.13
CA PRO A 215 -5.99 -10.82 -11.27
C PRO A 215 -6.72 -12.17 -11.15
N SER A 216 -6.39 -13.01 -10.18
CA SER A 216 -7.06 -14.30 -9.96
C SER A 216 -6.94 -14.76 -8.50
N LYS A 217 -7.69 -15.82 -8.16
CA LYS A 217 -7.63 -16.52 -6.87
C LYS A 217 -6.71 -17.75 -6.86
N TYR A 218 -6.04 -18.05 -7.98
CA TYR A 218 -5.23 -19.26 -8.12
C TYR A 218 -3.79 -19.02 -7.66
N ILE A 219 -3.61 -18.95 -6.34
CA ILE A 219 -2.35 -18.60 -5.68
C ILE A 219 -1.72 -19.85 -5.08
N TYR A 220 -0.41 -20.01 -5.27
CA TYR A 220 0.40 -21.14 -4.81
C TYR A 220 1.67 -20.63 -4.13
N GLY A 221 2.16 -21.31 -3.10
CA GLY A 221 3.41 -20.96 -2.40
C GLY A 221 3.17 -20.53 -0.96
N LEU A 222 3.80 -19.42 -0.54
CA LEU A 222 3.72 -18.85 0.82
C LEU A 222 4.01 -19.85 1.94
N GLY A 223 4.96 -20.77 1.75
CA GLY A 223 5.27 -21.81 2.72
C GLY A 223 6.09 -21.33 3.93
N GLU A 224 6.25 -22.15 4.97
CA GLU A 224 5.78 -23.53 5.10
C GLU A 224 4.49 -23.65 5.93
N HIS A 225 3.47 -24.32 5.37
CA HIS A 225 2.20 -24.60 6.07
C HIS A 225 1.65 -25.95 5.65
N LYS A 226 0.92 -26.61 6.56
CA LYS A 226 0.09 -27.78 6.23
C LYS A 226 -1.24 -27.32 5.61
N THR A 227 -1.26 -27.18 4.29
CA THR A 227 -2.41 -26.74 3.50
C THR A 227 -2.41 -27.39 2.11
N ASN A 228 -3.49 -27.21 1.35
CA ASN A 228 -3.53 -27.57 -0.06
C ASN A 228 -2.54 -26.73 -0.87
N LEU A 229 -2.05 -27.28 -1.98
CA LEU A 229 -1.14 -26.57 -2.90
C LEU A 229 -1.74 -25.25 -3.39
N LEU A 230 -3.01 -25.29 -3.83
CA LEU A 230 -3.81 -24.10 -4.08
C LEU A 230 -4.24 -23.49 -2.74
N LEU A 231 -3.78 -22.27 -2.48
CA LEU A 231 -4.10 -21.53 -1.26
C LEU A 231 -5.55 -21.05 -1.29
N SER A 232 -6.23 -21.13 -0.15
CA SER A 232 -7.53 -20.48 0.01
C SER A 232 -7.34 -18.97 0.14
N SER A 233 -8.09 -18.21 -0.66
CA SER A 233 -8.18 -16.75 -0.59
C SER A 233 -9.31 -16.27 0.33
N ASN A 234 -10.02 -17.19 0.99
CA ASN A 234 -11.18 -16.84 1.80
C ASN A 234 -10.75 -16.48 3.24
N TRP A 235 -10.37 -15.22 3.46
CA TRP A 235 -9.90 -14.68 4.74
C TRP A 235 -8.93 -15.61 5.48
N LYS A 236 -7.92 -16.08 4.75
CA LYS A 236 -6.86 -16.90 5.31
C LYS A 236 -5.60 -16.09 5.56
N MET A 237 -4.96 -16.44 6.66
CA MET A 237 -3.71 -15.88 7.10
C MET A 237 -2.64 -16.97 7.04
N TYR A 238 -1.53 -16.65 6.40
CA TYR A 238 -0.36 -17.51 6.28
C TYR A 238 0.81 -16.85 7.00
N THR A 239 0.94 -17.14 8.29
CA THR A 239 2.00 -16.58 9.14
C THR A 239 3.34 -17.18 8.75
N MET A 240 4.37 -16.35 8.60
CA MET A 240 5.73 -16.77 8.27
C MET A 240 6.66 -16.39 9.39
N PHE A 241 7.04 -17.40 10.16
CA PHE A 241 8.09 -17.35 11.16
C PHE A 241 8.47 -18.80 11.45
N ASN A 242 9.75 -19.15 11.39
CA ASN A 242 10.13 -20.56 11.57
C ASN A 242 9.78 -21.00 12.99
N HIS A 243 9.05 -22.10 13.11
CA HIS A 243 8.53 -22.59 14.39
C HIS A 243 8.62 -24.11 14.43
N ASP A 244 9.32 -24.61 15.45
CA ASP A 244 9.39 -26.04 15.71
C ASP A 244 8.06 -26.51 16.29
N SER A 245 7.20 -27.02 15.42
CA SER A 245 5.91 -27.57 15.81
C SER A 245 5.46 -28.67 14.87
N THR A 246 4.70 -29.65 15.39
CA THR A 246 4.10 -30.69 14.56
C THR A 246 3.22 -30.05 13.47
N PRO A 247 3.36 -30.41 12.18
CA PRO A 247 2.60 -29.81 11.10
C PRO A 247 1.08 -29.92 11.30
N LYS A 248 0.42 -28.79 11.48
CA LYS A 248 -1.01 -28.65 11.70
C LYS A 248 -1.58 -27.50 10.84
N PRO A 249 -2.81 -27.61 10.32
CA PRO A 249 -3.44 -26.51 9.59
C PRO A 249 -3.54 -25.24 10.45
N GLY A 250 -3.29 -24.09 9.84
CA GLY A 250 -3.39 -22.78 10.50
C GLY A 250 -2.19 -22.39 11.37
N ILE A 251 -1.11 -23.17 11.37
CA ILE A 251 0.13 -22.88 12.11
C ILE A 251 1.28 -22.77 11.11
N ASN A 252 2.19 -21.82 11.36
CA ASN A 252 3.46 -21.67 10.67
C ASN A 252 4.38 -22.89 10.92
N GLY A 253 5.05 -23.35 9.87
CA GLY A 253 5.95 -24.51 9.89
C GLY A 253 7.42 -24.15 10.13
N TYR A 254 8.31 -25.04 9.68
CA TYR A 254 9.75 -24.96 9.94
C TYR A 254 10.46 -23.94 9.03
N GLY A 255 9.93 -23.70 7.83
CA GLY A 255 10.46 -22.75 6.85
C GLY A 255 9.57 -21.52 6.62
N SER A 256 10.17 -20.47 6.06
CA SER A 256 9.49 -19.24 5.62
C SER A 256 9.93 -18.88 4.20
N HIS A 257 9.00 -18.96 3.26
CA HIS A 257 9.19 -18.75 1.83
C HIS A 257 8.19 -17.70 1.32
N PRO A 258 8.51 -16.39 1.43
CA PRO A 258 7.64 -15.29 1.04
C PRO A 258 7.60 -15.10 -0.48
N PHE A 259 7.28 -16.17 -1.20
CA PHE A 259 7.08 -16.22 -2.63
C PHE A 259 5.71 -16.83 -2.92
N TYR A 260 4.97 -16.22 -3.85
CA TYR A 260 3.81 -16.85 -4.44
C TYR A 260 3.90 -16.87 -5.97
N LEU A 261 3.30 -17.89 -6.56
CA LEU A 261 2.98 -17.99 -7.97
C LEU A 261 1.46 -17.81 -8.13
N LEU A 262 1.03 -17.02 -9.10
CA LEU A 262 -0.37 -16.84 -9.45
C LEU A 262 -0.59 -17.24 -10.90
N ILE A 263 -1.62 -18.06 -11.14
CA ILE A 263 -2.07 -18.47 -12.48
C ILE A 263 -3.34 -17.69 -12.84
N GLU A 264 -3.36 -17.04 -13.99
CA GLU A 264 -4.51 -16.29 -14.50
C GLU A 264 -5.47 -17.20 -15.26
N LYS A 265 -6.71 -16.74 -15.49
CA LYS A 265 -7.70 -17.47 -16.29
C LYS A 265 -7.22 -17.75 -17.73
N SER A 266 -6.31 -16.92 -18.25
CA SER A 266 -5.70 -17.07 -19.56
C SER A 266 -4.65 -18.19 -19.63
N GLY A 267 -4.25 -18.77 -18.48
CA GLY A 267 -3.14 -19.71 -18.38
C GLY A 267 -1.75 -19.05 -18.24
N LYS A 268 -1.65 -17.73 -18.42
CA LYS A 268 -0.43 -16.98 -18.09
C LYS A 268 -0.25 -16.91 -16.57
N SER A 269 0.98 -16.68 -16.12
CA SER A 269 1.31 -16.60 -14.70
C SER A 269 2.27 -15.47 -14.39
N HIS A 270 2.32 -15.09 -13.12
CA HIS A 270 3.39 -14.27 -12.57
C HIS A 270 3.74 -14.74 -11.17
N GLY A 271 4.94 -14.39 -10.70
CA GLY A 271 5.38 -14.67 -9.34
C GLY A 271 5.78 -13.38 -8.63
N VAL A 272 5.56 -13.33 -7.32
CA VAL A 272 6.01 -12.23 -6.46
C VAL A 272 6.82 -12.82 -5.33
N PHE A 273 8.02 -12.26 -5.14
CA PHE A 273 8.92 -12.59 -4.04
C PHE A 273 9.12 -11.35 -3.17
N LEU A 274 8.80 -11.44 -1.88
CA LEU A 274 9.12 -10.41 -0.91
C LEU A 274 10.43 -10.75 -0.21
N PHE A 275 11.47 -9.96 -0.48
CA PHE A 275 12.79 -10.14 0.13
C PHE A 275 12.81 -9.58 1.58
N ASN A 276 12.18 -10.30 2.50
CA ASN A 276 12.06 -9.96 3.92
C ASN A 276 12.14 -11.26 4.75
N SER A 277 12.80 -11.21 5.91
CA SER A 277 12.96 -12.36 6.82
C SER A 277 12.48 -12.09 8.25
N ASN A 278 11.78 -10.99 8.49
CA ASN A 278 11.11 -10.75 9.77
C ASN A 278 9.89 -11.66 9.87
N ALA A 279 9.35 -11.80 11.09
CA ALA A 279 8.03 -12.42 11.26
C ALA A 279 6.98 -11.63 10.46
N MET A 280 6.17 -12.33 9.67
CA MET A 280 5.11 -11.76 8.82
C MET A 280 3.79 -12.50 9.04
N GLY A 281 2.67 -11.79 8.88
CA GLY A 281 1.34 -12.26 9.27
C GLY A 281 0.77 -11.42 10.41
N ASN A 282 -0.49 -11.66 10.78
CA ASN A 282 -1.08 -11.01 11.95
C ASN A 282 -0.85 -11.88 13.19
N LYS A 283 -0.75 -11.24 14.36
CA LYS A 283 -0.79 -11.94 15.65
C LYS A 283 -2.23 -12.05 16.12
#